data_AF-A0A250INI1-F1
#
_entry.id   AF-A0A250INI1-F1
#
_cell.length_a   1.000
_cell.length_b   1.000
_cell.length_c   1.000
_cell.angle_alpha   90.00
_cell.angle_beta   90.00
_cell.angle_gamma   90.00
#
_symmetry.space_group_name_H-M   'P 1'
#
loop_
_entity.id
_entity.type
_entity.pdbx_description
1 polymer ?
#
loop_
_entity_poly.entity_id
_entity_poly.type
_entity_poly.pdbx_seq_one_letter_code
_entity_poly.pdbx_strand_id
1 'polypeptide(L)'
;MAHPAPPHVQQAQAQVAAAFQQLGGKPVDLLKSPWSEVEAAVPGLIGGTFQPNNQNHQMFALGLAGALAERLAEDHGAFWFLNRESPEGASLGFPDALIVLSPFGEVMNSLVSGKLSRLDEVSTNIRGMLGKARFGAQGGGQKLSAADYQRLIDPGFMQFLVMDPAKTNKAFDSTPEALSREIRDALGRAQMPKEVRAQFEGQVLSALQQMEPGKKLVEQVELAPRIVELMAHLFGTQASTGAAQNEFWGHLILPMLFIGAPTSFPPVDDEEIQAFTQGVAPMELFVDVVPHSVQAPDEGLLGAFDRTEVSPINSSFERARAPLHLLKLNVERLKPLLAKFDANQMVDAVRRFTKYMEEKSGKGAPPNPQNEEMLKAASVLLTDLKKLVLEGKGDVCLRQMTEGDAMSERDLAAVRNALQGPRIILS
;
A
#
# COMPACT_ATOMS: atom_id res chain seq x y z
N MET A 1 12.29 -15.71 11.16
CA MET A 1 12.10 -15.44 12.61
C MET A 1 10.65 -15.01 12.79
N ALA A 2 9.94 -15.53 13.80
CA ALA A 2 8.59 -15.07 14.10
C ALA A 2 8.65 -13.58 14.45
N HIS A 3 7.82 -12.76 13.80
CA HIS A 3 7.75 -11.34 14.14
C HIS A 3 6.95 -11.21 15.44
N PRO A 4 7.52 -10.58 16.48
CA PRO A 4 6.86 -10.49 17.78
C PRO A 4 5.57 -9.68 17.65
N ALA A 5 4.56 -10.03 18.45
CA ALA A 5 3.32 -9.27 18.50
C ALA A 5 3.60 -7.78 18.81
N PRO A 6 2.80 -6.83 18.30
CA PRO A 6 2.95 -5.43 18.64
C PRO A 6 2.97 -5.22 20.17
N PRO A 7 3.79 -4.29 20.72
CA PRO A 7 3.95 -4.15 22.17
C PRO A 7 2.64 -3.95 22.94
N HIS A 8 1.69 -3.21 22.37
CA HIS A 8 0.38 -2.99 22.97
C HIS A 8 -0.48 -4.27 23.03
N VAL A 9 -0.36 -5.17 22.04
CA VAL A 9 -1.04 -6.48 22.03
C VAL A 9 -0.44 -7.38 23.10
N GLN A 10 0.89 -7.43 23.22
CA GLN A 10 1.57 -8.22 24.24
C GLN A 10 1.16 -7.81 25.65
N GLN A 11 1.10 -6.50 25.91
CA GLN A 11 0.69 -5.96 27.21
C GLN A 11 -0.78 -6.30 27.51
N ALA A 12 -1.68 -6.12 26.55
CA ALA A 12 -3.10 -6.46 26.72
C ALA A 12 -3.30 -7.96 26.97
N GLN A 13 -2.59 -8.81 26.23
CA GLN A 13 -2.66 -10.26 26.41
C GLN A 13 -2.17 -10.69 27.79
N ALA A 14 -1.05 -10.13 28.26
CA ALA A 14 -0.54 -10.42 29.60
C ALA A 14 -1.51 -10.00 30.71
N GLN A 15 -2.16 -8.83 30.56
CA GLN A 15 -3.18 -8.36 31.49
C GLN A 15 -4.40 -9.29 31.54
N VAL A 16 -4.90 -9.71 30.38
CA VAL A 16 -6.05 -10.62 30.30
C VAL A 16 -5.68 -11.99 30.86
N ALA A 17 -4.50 -12.54 30.52
CA ALA A 17 -4.02 -13.80 31.08
C ALA A 17 -3.93 -13.76 32.62
N ALA A 18 -3.42 -12.66 33.19
CA ALA A 18 -3.39 -12.46 34.64
C ALA A 18 -4.80 -12.38 35.24
N ALA A 19 -5.74 -11.70 34.57
CA ALA A 19 -7.12 -11.61 35.03
C ALA A 19 -7.81 -12.98 35.08
N PHE A 20 -7.59 -13.84 34.07
CA PHE A 20 -8.10 -15.22 34.06
C PHE A 20 -7.48 -16.09 35.17
N GLN A 21 -6.23 -15.83 35.58
CA GLN A 21 -5.60 -16.53 36.71
C GLN A 21 -6.16 -16.12 38.08
N GLN A 22 -6.71 -14.91 38.19
CA GLN A 22 -7.23 -14.37 39.45
C GLN A 22 -8.70 -14.72 39.73
N LEU A 23 -9.45 -15.20 38.73
CA LEU A 23 -10.78 -15.76 38.95
C LEU A 23 -10.69 -17.01 39.84
N GLY A 24 -11.38 -17.00 40.98
CA GLY A 24 -11.38 -18.07 41.99
C GLY A 24 -12.04 -19.39 41.57
N GLY A 25 -11.62 -19.96 40.44
CA GLY A 25 -12.08 -21.22 39.85
C GLY A 25 -10.93 -22.02 39.22
N LYS A 26 -11.22 -22.87 38.22
CA LYS A 26 -10.17 -23.54 37.43
C LYS A 26 -9.42 -22.49 36.60
N PRO A 27 -8.07 -22.44 36.64
CA PRO A 27 -7.31 -21.52 35.80
C PRO A 27 -7.60 -21.82 34.32
N VAL A 28 -8.09 -20.82 33.60
CA VAL A 28 -8.31 -20.91 32.14
C VAL A 28 -6.99 -20.55 31.46
N ASP A 29 -6.42 -21.51 30.73
CA ASP A 29 -5.23 -21.26 29.91
C ASP A 29 -5.68 -20.67 28.58
N LEU A 30 -5.45 -19.38 28.38
CA LEU A 30 -5.86 -18.66 27.17
C LEU A 30 -5.23 -19.18 25.88
N LEU A 31 -4.19 -20.01 25.94
CA LEU A 31 -3.57 -20.61 24.76
C LEU A 31 -4.09 -22.03 24.48
N LYS A 32 -4.69 -22.70 25.47
CA LYS A 32 -5.05 -24.12 25.36
C LYS A 32 -6.51 -24.44 25.62
N SER A 33 -7.22 -23.65 26.41
CA SER A 33 -8.62 -23.88 26.73
C SER A 33 -9.51 -23.65 25.50
N PRO A 34 -10.57 -24.46 25.27
CA PRO A 34 -11.56 -24.19 24.24
C PRO A 34 -12.16 -22.78 24.38
N TRP A 35 -12.48 -22.11 23.27
CA TRP A 35 -13.03 -20.75 23.33
C TRP A 35 -14.39 -20.68 24.04
N SER A 36 -15.14 -21.78 24.06
CA SER A 36 -16.38 -21.91 24.86
C SER A 36 -16.14 -21.87 26.37
N GLU A 37 -15.00 -22.37 26.87
CA GLU A 37 -14.63 -22.27 28.28
C GLU A 37 -14.18 -20.85 28.63
N VAL A 38 -13.45 -20.20 27.70
CA VAL A 38 -13.07 -18.78 27.83
C VAL A 38 -14.34 -17.91 27.88
N GLU A 39 -15.30 -18.15 26.99
CA GLU A 39 -16.59 -17.45 26.90
C GLU A 39 -17.35 -17.44 28.22
N ALA A 40 -17.45 -18.60 28.87
CA ALA A 40 -18.18 -18.74 30.13
C ALA A 40 -17.61 -17.87 31.26
N ALA A 41 -16.31 -17.54 31.21
CA ALA A 41 -15.63 -16.72 32.21
C ALA A 41 -15.63 -15.22 31.87
N VAL A 42 -15.90 -14.82 30.62
CA VAL A 42 -15.87 -13.41 30.19
C VAL A 42 -16.76 -12.49 31.04
N PRO A 43 -18.05 -12.79 31.30
CA PRO A 43 -18.91 -11.87 32.05
C PRO A 43 -18.41 -11.59 33.47
N GLY A 44 -17.74 -12.55 34.10
CA GLY A 44 -17.14 -12.39 35.43
C GLY A 44 -15.92 -11.47 35.43
N LEU A 45 -15.20 -11.37 34.31
CA LEU A 45 -14.00 -10.53 34.16
C LEU A 45 -14.32 -9.09 33.77
N ILE A 46 -15.32 -8.91 32.92
CA ILE A 46 -15.69 -7.58 32.40
C ILE A 46 -16.87 -6.95 33.15
N GLY A 47 -17.42 -7.65 34.15
CA GLY A 47 -18.50 -7.12 34.99
C GLY A 47 -19.88 -7.10 34.33
N GLY A 48 -20.13 -8.00 33.37
CA GLY A 48 -21.42 -8.12 32.68
C GLY A 48 -21.31 -8.45 31.20
N THR A 49 -22.31 -8.04 30.42
CA THR A 49 -22.32 -8.23 28.96
C THR A 49 -21.26 -7.35 28.30
N PHE A 50 -20.63 -7.88 27.24
CA PHE A 50 -19.68 -7.13 26.43
C PHE A 50 -20.32 -5.87 25.83
N GLN A 51 -19.56 -4.78 25.77
CA GLN A 51 -20.01 -3.47 25.28
C GLN A 51 -18.94 -2.96 24.32
N PRO A 52 -19.20 -2.89 23.00
CA PRO A 52 -18.17 -2.59 22.01
C PRO A 52 -17.63 -1.15 22.12
N ASN A 53 -18.37 -0.23 22.74
CA ASN A 53 -17.97 1.17 22.92
C ASN A 53 -17.27 1.44 24.27
N ASN A 54 -17.12 0.43 25.12
CA ASN A 54 -16.44 0.56 26.40
C ASN A 54 -14.94 0.26 26.23
N GLN A 55 -14.08 1.23 26.53
CA GLN A 55 -12.63 1.12 26.36
C GLN A 55 -12.02 -0.05 27.13
N ASN A 56 -12.49 -0.35 28.34
CA ASN A 56 -11.98 -1.49 29.11
C ASN A 56 -12.35 -2.82 28.45
N HIS A 57 -13.53 -2.90 27.83
CA HIS A 57 -13.96 -4.08 27.10
C HIS A 57 -13.18 -4.24 25.80
N GLN A 58 -12.88 -3.14 25.10
CA GLN A 58 -12.01 -3.16 23.92
C GLN A 58 -10.59 -3.63 24.26
N MET A 59 -10.03 -3.17 25.39
CA MET A 59 -8.71 -3.65 25.86
C MET A 59 -8.73 -5.14 26.22
N PHE A 60 -9.83 -5.63 26.81
CA PHE A 60 -10.00 -7.06 27.07
C PHE A 60 -10.08 -7.86 25.75
N ALA A 61 -10.84 -7.37 24.77
CA ALA A 61 -10.92 -7.98 23.44
C ALA A 61 -9.56 -8.00 22.73
N LEU A 62 -8.75 -6.95 22.89
CA LEU A 62 -7.38 -6.88 22.38
C LEU A 62 -6.46 -7.95 23.02
N GLY A 63 -6.60 -8.21 24.32
CA GLY A 63 -5.85 -9.28 24.97
C GLY A 63 -6.24 -10.68 24.50
N LEU A 64 -7.55 -10.92 24.29
CA LEU A 64 -8.02 -12.17 23.67
C LEU A 64 -7.56 -12.31 22.21
N ALA A 65 -7.47 -11.20 21.47
CA ALA A 65 -6.95 -11.16 20.11
C ALA A 65 -5.47 -11.56 20.05
N GLY A 66 -4.67 -11.14 21.04
CA GLY A 66 -3.29 -11.61 21.21
C GLY A 66 -3.22 -13.13 21.42
N ALA A 67 -4.08 -13.68 22.28
CA ALA A 67 -4.14 -15.12 22.51
C ALA A 67 -4.58 -15.91 21.27
N LEU A 68 -5.57 -15.42 20.51
CA LEU A 68 -5.95 -16.00 19.22
C LEU A 68 -4.79 -15.99 18.23
N ALA A 69 -4.07 -14.89 18.14
CA ALA A 69 -2.94 -14.76 17.25
C ALA A 69 -1.80 -15.71 17.60
N GLU A 70 -1.50 -15.91 18.88
CA GLU A 70 -0.48 -16.85 19.34
C GLU A 70 -0.87 -18.29 19.01
N ARG A 71 -2.14 -18.69 19.23
CA ARG A 71 -2.64 -20.00 18.80
C ARG A 71 -2.48 -20.21 17.29
N LEU A 72 -2.84 -19.21 16.48
CA LEU A 72 -2.68 -19.27 15.03
C LEU A 72 -1.22 -19.30 14.58
N ALA A 73 -0.33 -18.64 15.33
CA ALA A 73 1.11 -18.69 15.09
C ALA A 73 1.66 -20.10 15.35
N GLU A 74 1.28 -20.72 16.47
CA GLU A 74 1.66 -22.10 16.81
C GLU A 74 1.10 -23.13 15.82
N ASP A 75 -0.20 -23.05 15.52
CA ASP A 75 -0.89 -24.05 14.70
C ASP A 75 -0.59 -23.92 13.20
N HIS A 76 -0.42 -22.69 12.72
CA HIS A 76 -0.43 -22.37 11.28
C HIS A 76 0.77 -21.55 10.81
N GLY A 77 1.72 -21.25 11.70
CA GLY A 77 2.89 -20.44 11.37
C GLY A 77 2.54 -19.00 11.04
N ALA A 78 1.39 -18.50 11.54
CA ALA A 78 0.99 -17.12 11.37
C ALA A 78 2.05 -16.16 11.92
N PHE A 79 2.15 -14.97 11.33
CA PHE A 79 3.06 -13.92 11.77
C PHE A 79 2.37 -12.56 11.71
N TRP A 80 2.76 -11.66 12.61
CA TRP A 80 2.29 -10.28 12.60
C TRP A 80 2.87 -9.49 11.44
N PHE A 81 2.07 -8.59 10.87
CA PHE A 81 2.59 -7.57 9.98
C PHE A 81 3.47 -6.57 10.73
N LEU A 82 4.49 -6.09 10.03
CA LEU A 82 5.38 -5.05 10.51
C LEU A 82 4.68 -3.68 10.46
N ASN A 83 5.03 -2.77 11.38
CA ASN A 83 4.68 -1.34 11.35
C ASN A 83 3.18 -0.98 11.40
N ARG A 84 2.33 -1.79 12.06
CA ARG A 84 0.94 -1.43 12.34
C ARG A 84 0.80 -0.97 13.80
N GLU A 85 0.88 0.34 14.02
CA GLU A 85 0.90 0.93 15.36
C GLU A 85 -0.48 0.93 16.05
N SER A 86 -1.57 0.96 15.27
CA SER A 86 -2.94 0.96 15.81
C SER A 86 -3.44 -0.46 16.12
N PRO A 87 -4.14 -0.70 17.25
CA PRO A 87 -4.73 -2.01 17.60
C PRO A 87 -5.65 -2.60 16.53
N GLU A 88 -6.41 -1.74 15.84
CA GLU A 88 -7.35 -2.11 14.78
C GLU A 88 -6.65 -2.50 13.47
N GLY A 89 -5.42 -2.01 13.27
CA GLY A 89 -4.58 -2.30 12.11
C GLY A 89 -3.67 -3.52 12.28
N ALA A 90 -3.57 -4.07 13.49
CA ALA A 90 -2.74 -5.24 13.77
C ALA A 90 -3.35 -6.48 13.09
N SER A 91 -2.63 -7.03 12.12
CA SER A 91 -3.10 -8.15 11.30
C SER A 91 -2.04 -9.25 11.19
N LEU A 92 -2.50 -10.47 10.93
CA LEU A 92 -1.68 -11.65 10.70
C LEU A 92 -1.62 -12.01 9.22
N GLY A 93 -0.45 -12.46 8.81
CA GLY A 93 -0.21 -13.19 7.56
C GLY A 93 0.09 -14.67 7.82
N PHE A 94 -0.01 -15.45 6.75
CA PHE A 94 0.25 -16.89 6.76
C PHE A 94 1.21 -17.29 5.64
N PRO A 95 2.14 -18.23 5.89
CA PRO A 95 3.24 -18.51 4.97
C PRO A 95 2.81 -19.25 3.70
N ASP A 96 1.71 -19.99 3.71
CA ASP A 96 1.35 -20.87 2.59
C ASP A 96 0.24 -20.33 1.68
N ALA A 97 -0.40 -19.23 2.08
CA ALA A 97 -1.45 -18.58 1.30
C ALA A 97 -1.54 -17.12 1.69
N LEU A 98 -1.89 -16.23 0.75
CA LEU A 98 -2.17 -14.83 1.03
C LEU A 98 -3.50 -14.71 1.79
N ILE A 99 -3.41 -14.63 3.11
CA ILE A 99 -4.53 -14.48 4.04
C ILE A 99 -4.18 -13.34 4.98
N VAL A 100 -5.03 -12.32 5.02
CA VAL A 100 -4.92 -11.22 5.99
C VAL A 100 -6.03 -11.40 7.00
N LEU A 101 -5.65 -11.62 8.26
CA LEU A 101 -6.60 -11.78 9.37
C LEU A 101 -6.40 -10.63 10.35
N SER A 102 -7.48 -9.96 10.76
CA SER A 102 -7.46 -9.07 11.93
C SER A 102 -7.96 -9.85 13.16
N PRO A 103 -7.07 -10.30 14.08
CA PRO A 103 -7.50 -11.07 15.25
C PRO A 103 -8.43 -10.26 16.14
N PHE A 104 -8.20 -8.94 16.24
CA PHE A 104 -9.05 -8.04 17.00
C PHE A 104 -10.46 -7.97 16.41
N GLY A 105 -10.59 -7.82 15.09
CA GLY A 105 -11.89 -7.83 14.40
C GLY A 105 -12.68 -9.12 14.66
N GLU A 106 -12.03 -10.28 14.54
CA GLU A 106 -12.69 -11.58 14.78
C GLU A 106 -13.16 -11.75 16.23
N VAL A 107 -12.34 -11.34 17.20
CA VAL A 107 -12.69 -11.38 18.62
C VAL A 107 -13.83 -10.40 18.93
N MET A 108 -13.76 -9.17 18.42
CA MET A 108 -14.82 -8.17 18.61
C MET A 108 -16.17 -8.67 18.07
N ASN A 109 -16.19 -9.20 16.85
CA ASN A 109 -17.39 -9.77 16.23
C ASN A 109 -17.95 -10.94 17.05
N SER A 110 -17.06 -11.79 17.57
CA SER A 110 -17.44 -12.95 18.38
C SER A 110 -17.98 -12.55 19.76
N LEU A 111 -17.38 -11.56 20.42
CA LEU A 111 -17.83 -11.03 21.71
C LEU A 111 -19.17 -10.29 21.59
N VAL A 112 -19.34 -9.45 20.57
CA VAL A 112 -20.61 -8.74 20.30
C VAL A 112 -21.75 -9.73 20.05
N SER A 113 -21.46 -10.85 19.40
CA SER A 113 -22.45 -11.91 19.16
C SER A 113 -22.59 -12.92 20.32
N GLY A 114 -21.81 -12.76 21.39
CA GLY A 114 -21.80 -13.67 22.55
C GLY A 114 -21.42 -15.10 22.18
N LYS A 115 -20.54 -15.27 21.18
CA LYS A 115 -20.15 -16.57 20.60
C LYS A 115 -18.65 -16.60 20.27
N LEU A 116 -17.81 -16.55 21.30
CA LEU A 116 -16.36 -16.74 21.19
C LEU A 116 -15.97 -18.11 20.61
N SER A 117 -16.82 -19.14 20.75
CA SER A 117 -16.58 -20.44 20.10
C SER A 117 -16.42 -20.35 18.57
N ARG A 118 -16.89 -19.27 17.93
CA ARG A 118 -16.69 -19.01 16.49
C ARG A 118 -15.22 -18.88 16.12
N LEU A 119 -14.35 -18.53 17.07
CA LEU A 119 -12.92 -18.45 16.82
C LEU A 119 -12.31 -19.82 16.49
N ASP A 120 -12.90 -20.93 16.99
CA ASP A 120 -12.50 -22.29 16.58
C ASP A 120 -12.85 -22.56 15.09
N GLU A 121 -13.97 -22.01 14.62
CA GLU A 121 -14.39 -22.08 13.21
C GLU A 121 -13.43 -21.26 12.32
N VAL A 122 -13.02 -20.07 12.77
CA VAL A 122 -12.01 -19.25 12.09
C VAL A 122 -10.71 -20.02 11.90
N SER A 123 -10.17 -20.62 12.97
CA SER A 123 -8.96 -21.46 12.89
C SER A 123 -9.14 -22.65 11.95
N THR A 124 -10.30 -23.32 11.99
CA THR A 124 -10.60 -24.45 11.10
C THR A 124 -10.68 -24.04 9.63
N ASN A 125 -11.28 -22.89 9.33
CA ASN A 125 -11.37 -22.34 7.98
C ASN A 125 -9.99 -21.97 7.43
N ILE A 126 -9.15 -21.32 8.25
CA ILE A 126 -7.77 -20.99 7.90
C ILE A 126 -6.98 -22.25 7.58
N ARG A 127 -7.06 -23.28 8.44
CA ARG A 127 -6.44 -24.58 8.19
C ARG A 127 -6.87 -25.17 6.83
N GLY A 128 -8.16 -25.10 6.52
CA GLY A 128 -8.71 -25.57 5.25
C GLY A 128 -8.17 -24.78 4.05
N MET A 129 -8.08 -23.45 4.15
CA MET A 129 -7.53 -22.58 3.11
C MET A 129 -6.03 -22.84 2.88
N LEU A 130 -5.25 -22.94 3.96
CA LEU A 130 -3.82 -23.26 3.89
C LEU A 130 -3.59 -24.65 3.31
N GLY A 131 -4.42 -25.63 3.69
CA GLY A 131 -4.38 -26.97 3.09
C GLY A 131 -4.64 -26.94 1.58
N LYS A 132 -5.65 -26.20 1.12
CA LYS A 132 -5.93 -26.03 -0.31
C LYS A 132 -4.78 -25.35 -1.05
N ALA A 133 -4.14 -24.35 -0.46
CA ALA A 133 -3.02 -23.65 -1.08
C ALA A 133 -1.77 -24.53 -1.16
N ARG A 134 -1.47 -25.32 -0.12
CA ARG A 134 -0.35 -26.27 -0.10
C ARG A 134 -0.51 -27.40 -1.11
N PHE A 135 -1.72 -27.95 -1.27
CA PHE A 135 -1.97 -29.16 -2.05
C PHE A 135 -2.77 -28.95 -3.34
N GLY A 136 -3.06 -27.70 -3.72
CA GLY A 136 -3.77 -27.35 -4.95
C GLY A 136 -2.91 -27.43 -6.22
N ALA A 137 -3.49 -27.11 -7.38
CA ALA A 137 -2.80 -27.17 -8.68
C ALA A 137 -1.61 -26.18 -8.82
N GLN A 138 -1.45 -25.25 -7.87
CA GLN A 138 -0.30 -24.33 -7.71
C GLN A 138 0.60 -24.72 -6.53
N GLY A 139 0.40 -25.91 -5.95
CA GLY A 139 1.09 -26.42 -4.77
C GLY A 139 2.60 -26.56 -5.02
N GLY A 140 3.37 -25.64 -4.45
CA GLY A 140 4.80 -25.46 -4.72
C GLY A 140 5.26 -24.01 -4.67
N GLY A 141 4.33 -23.05 -4.49
CA GLY A 141 4.66 -21.64 -4.29
C GLY A 141 5.65 -21.41 -3.14
N GLN A 142 6.56 -20.47 -3.33
CA GLN A 142 7.49 -20.02 -2.29
C GLN A 142 6.70 -19.55 -1.06
N LYS A 143 7.14 -19.93 0.14
CA LYS A 143 6.50 -19.48 1.38
C LYS A 143 6.58 -17.96 1.47
N LEU A 144 5.45 -17.33 1.76
CA LEU A 144 5.34 -15.90 1.98
C LEU A 144 5.93 -15.56 3.36
N SER A 145 6.81 -14.57 3.40
CA SER A 145 7.35 -13.99 4.62
C SER A 145 6.58 -12.73 5.02
N ALA A 146 6.83 -12.20 6.22
CA ALA A 146 6.25 -10.91 6.61
C ALA A 146 6.70 -9.76 5.71
N ALA A 147 7.92 -9.82 5.17
CA ALA A 147 8.40 -8.83 4.21
C ALA A 147 7.61 -8.91 2.89
N ASP A 148 7.26 -10.11 2.42
CA ASP A 148 6.44 -10.27 1.21
C ASP A 148 5.03 -9.72 1.44
N TYR A 149 4.44 -9.99 2.60
CA TYR A 149 3.15 -9.41 2.99
C TYR A 149 3.23 -7.89 3.10
N GLN A 150 4.31 -7.36 3.69
CA GLN A 150 4.51 -5.92 3.79
C GLN A 150 4.53 -5.28 2.40
N ARG A 151 5.27 -5.86 1.44
CA ARG A 151 5.29 -5.36 0.05
C ARG A 151 3.94 -5.47 -0.66
N LEU A 152 3.19 -6.54 -0.38
CA LEU A 152 1.89 -6.80 -1.00
C LEU A 152 0.74 -5.97 -0.39
N ILE A 153 0.89 -5.46 0.82
CA ILE A 153 -0.20 -4.82 1.59
C ILE A 153 0.10 -3.37 1.93
N ASP A 154 1.36 -3.03 2.22
CA ASP A 154 1.78 -1.65 2.43
C ASP A 154 2.12 -1.01 1.08
N PRO A 155 1.62 0.20 0.80
CA PRO A 155 1.99 0.92 -0.41
C PRO A 155 3.48 1.26 -0.44
N GLY A 156 4.27 0.47 -1.18
CA GLY A 156 5.70 0.68 -1.40
C GLY A 156 6.01 1.31 -2.76
N PHE A 157 5.05 1.34 -3.68
CA PHE A 157 5.19 1.86 -5.03
C PHE A 157 4.36 3.13 -5.21
N MET A 158 4.83 4.00 -6.09
CA MET A 158 4.22 5.27 -6.42
C MET A 158 4.11 5.42 -7.93
N GLN A 159 3.00 6.00 -8.36
CA GLN A 159 2.72 6.31 -9.76
C GLN A 159 2.07 7.69 -9.86
N PHE A 160 2.60 8.56 -10.72
CA PHE A 160 1.95 9.84 -11.00
C PHE A 160 0.91 9.65 -12.10
N LEU A 161 -0.24 10.30 -11.93
CA LEU A 161 -1.41 10.19 -12.80
C LEU A 161 -1.90 11.58 -13.22
N VAL A 162 -2.48 11.67 -14.42
CA VAL A 162 -3.40 12.78 -14.77
C VAL A 162 -4.81 12.22 -14.81
N MET A 163 -5.69 12.86 -14.05
CA MET A 163 -7.09 12.49 -13.93
C MET A 163 -7.99 13.54 -14.56
N ASP A 164 -8.90 13.08 -15.41
CA ASP A 164 -9.96 13.89 -16.01
C ASP A 164 -10.97 14.31 -14.93
N PRO A 165 -11.08 15.60 -14.58
CA PRO A 165 -11.98 16.01 -13.50
C PRO A 165 -13.44 15.70 -13.79
N ALA A 166 -13.87 15.77 -15.06
CA ALA A 166 -15.25 15.51 -15.44
C ALA A 166 -15.59 14.02 -15.32
N LYS A 167 -14.72 13.12 -15.80
CA LYS A 167 -14.95 11.68 -15.67
C LYS A 167 -14.81 11.20 -14.22
N THR A 168 -13.86 11.74 -13.47
CA THR A 168 -13.69 11.44 -12.05
C THR A 168 -14.94 11.86 -11.26
N ASN A 169 -15.44 13.08 -11.45
CA ASN A 169 -16.66 13.53 -10.79
C ASN A 169 -17.88 12.71 -11.21
N LYS A 170 -17.99 12.35 -12.50
CA LYS A 170 -19.03 11.44 -12.97
C LYS A 170 -19.00 10.09 -12.25
N ALA A 171 -17.82 9.52 -12.02
CA ALA A 171 -17.68 8.27 -11.27
C ALA A 171 -18.12 8.44 -9.81
N PHE A 172 -17.73 9.54 -9.17
CA PHE A 172 -18.16 9.89 -7.81
C PHE A 172 -19.67 10.07 -7.65
N ASP A 173 -20.31 10.70 -8.64
CA ASP A 173 -21.74 10.95 -8.67
C ASP A 173 -22.58 9.75 -9.12
N SER A 174 -21.93 8.68 -9.60
CA SER A 174 -22.63 7.47 -10.05
C SER A 174 -23.03 6.58 -8.88
N THR A 175 -24.06 5.76 -9.08
CA THR A 175 -24.47 4.75 -8.09
C THR A 175 -23.68 3.45 -8.28
N PRO A 176 -23.53 2.60 -7.24
CA PRO A 176 -22.86 1.31 -7.35
C PRO A 176 -23.42 0.41 -8.44
N GLU A 177 -24.73 0.46 -8.73
CA GLU A 177 -25.35 -0.34 -9.79
C GLU A 177 -24.93 0.14 -11.18
N ALA A 178 -24.87 1.46 -11.39
CA ALA A 178 -24.45 2.04 -12.65
C ALA A 178 -23.00 1.66 -12.94
N LEU A 179 -22.11 1.84 -11.95
CA LEU A 179 -20.70 1.47 -12.04
C LEU A 179 -20.53 -0.03 -12.29
N SER A 180 -21.29 -0.88 -11.58
CA SER A 180 -21.26 -2.34 -11.79
C SER A 180 -21.60 -2.73 -13.23
N ARG A 181 -22.58 -2.05 -13.86
CA ARG A 181 -22.93 -2.32 -15.27
C ARG A 181 -21.82 -1.89 -16.22
N GLU A 182 -21.25 -0.70 -16.02
CA GLU A 182 -20.18 -0.19 -16.87
C GLU A 182 -18.90 -1.02 -16.75
N ILE A 183 -18.57 -1.50 -15.55
CA ILE A 183 -17.43 -2.40 -15.32
C ILE A 183 -17.65 -3.75 -15.99
N ARG A 184 -18.82 -4.38 -15.84
CA ARG A 184 -19.12 -5.66 -16.54
C ARG A 184 -18.98 -5.52 -18.04
N ASP A 185 -19.52 -4.45 -18.62
CA ASP A 185 -19.37 -4.16 -20.06
C ASP A 185 -17.89 -4.01 -20.44
N ALA A 186 -17.13 -3.22 -19.68
CA ALA A 186 -15.72 -3.02 -19.94
C ALA A 186 -14.90 -4.31 -19.82
N LEU A 187 -15.16 -5.15 -18.81
CA LEU A 187 -14.48 -6.43 -18.63
C LEU A 187 -14.75 -7.40 -19.78
N GLY A 188 -15.96 -7.38 -20.33
CA GLY A 188 -16.31 -8.15 -21.54
C GLY A 188 -15.52 -7.73 -22.77
N ARG A 189 -15.10 -6.46 -22.85
CA ARG A 189 -14.31 -5.88 -23.96
C ARG A 189 -12.80 -5.83 -23.69
N ALA A 190 -12.38 -5.88 -22.43
CA ALA A 190 -10.99 -5.81 -22.03
C ALA A 190 -10.23 -7.08 -22.44
N GLN A 191 -9.05 -6.88 -23.04
CA GLN A 191 -8.14 -7.98 -23.39
C GLN A 191 -7.32 -8.38 -22.16
N MET A 192 -7.77 -9.41 -21.45
CA MET A 192 -7.11 -9.94 -20.25
C MET A 192 -7.36 -11.45 -20.06
N PRO A 193 -6.52 -12.15 -19.29
CA PRO A 193 -6.73 -13.57 -18.97
C PRO A 193 -8.06 -13.81 -18.25
N LYS A 194 -8.67 -14.99 -18.46
CA LYS A 194 -10.00 -15.32 -17.90
C LYS A 194 -9.98 -15.35 -16.38
N GLU A 195 -8.91 -15.86 -15.81
CA GLU A 195 -8.71 -15.99 -14.37
C GLU A 195 -8.60 -14.61 -13.71
N VAL A 196 -7.85 -13.70 -14.34
CA VAL A 196 -7.71 -12.30 -13.90
C VAL A 196 -9.05 -11.57 -13.97
N ARG A 197 -9.81 -11.77 -15.06
CA ARG A 197 -11.17 -11.21 -15.18
C ARG A 197 -12.08 -11.71 -14.06
N ALA A 198 -12.11 -13.02 -13.81
CA ALA A 198 -12.94 -13.61 -12.78
C ALA A 198 -12.58 -13.10 -11.37
N GLN A 199 -11.28 -12.94 -11.09
CA GLN A 199 -10.81 -12.33 -9.85
C GLN A 199 -11.26 -10.87 -9.72
N PHE A 200 -11.11 -10.08 -10.79
CA PHE A 200 -11.55 -8.68 -10.81
C PHE A 200 -13.06 -8.57 -10.59
N GLU A 201 -13.87 -9.39 -11.26
CA GLU A 201 -15.32 -9.46 -11.04
C GLU A 201 -15.64 -9.81 -9.60
N GLY A 202 -15.02 -10.86 -9.05
CA GLY A 202 -15.26 -11.34 -7.68
C GLY A 202 -14.89 -10.31 -6.61
N GLN A 203 -13.86 -9.49 -6.83
CA GLN A 203 -13.42 -8.49 -5.86
C GLN A 203 -14.17 -7.16 -6.02
N VAL A 204 -14.17 -6.59 -7.23
CA VAL A 204 -14.69 -5.24 -7.47
C VAL A 204 -16.22 -5.22 -7.52
N LEU A 205 -16.84 -6.17 -8.23
CA LEU A 205 -18.31 -6.17 -8.34
C LEU A 205 -18.98 -6.64 -7.05
N SER A 206 -18.34 -7.52 -6.28
CA SER A 206 -18.83 -7.92 -4.96
C SER A 206 -18.79 -6.74 -4.00
N ALA A 207 -17.68 -5.99 -3.98
CA ALA A 207 -17.57 -4.81 -3.12
C ALA A 207 -18.61 -3.73 -3.47
N LEU A 208 -18.84 -3.47 -4.77
CA LEU A 208 -19.90 -2.55 -5.20
C LEU A 208 -21.32 -3.05 -4.83
N GLN A 209 -21.56 -4.36 -4.76
CA GLN A 209 -22.86 -4.92 -4.34
C GLN A 209 -23.09 -4.80 -2.83
N GLN A 210 -22.02 -4.73 -2.03
CA GLN A 210 -22.12 -4.52 -0.58
C GLN A 210 -22.36 -3.05 -0.21
N MET A 211 -22.17 -2.13 -1.16
CA MET A 211 -22.47 -0.71 -0.98
C MET A 211 -23.98 -0.47 -1.02
N GLU A 212 -24.43 0.61 -0.39
CA GLU A 212 -25.84 0.99 -0.33
C GLU A 212 -26.38 1.36 -1.73
N PRO A 213 -27.47 0.70 -2.16
CA PRO A 213 -28.09 0.99 -3.44
C PRO A 213 -28.63 2.42 -3.58
N GLY A 214 -28.51 2.99 -4.78
CA GLY A 214 -29.09 4.29 -5.11
C GLY A 214 -28.41 5.52 -4.48
N LYS A 215 -27.52 5.33 -3.50
CA LYS A 215 -26.63 6.39 -3.01
C LYS A 215 -25.47 6.63 -3.99
N LYS A 216 -24.94 7.84 -4.00
CA LYS A 216 -23.74 8.15 -4.79
C LYS A 216 -22.54 7.42 -4.23
N LEU A 217 -21.59 7.05 -5.09
CA LEU A 217 -20.37 6.37 -4.69
C LEU A 217 -19.59 7.18 -3.64
N VAL A 218 -19.42 8.49 -3.87
CA VAL A 218 -18.62 9.37 -3.01
C VAL A 218 -19.22 9.60 -1.62
N GLU A 219 -20.54 9.44 -1.48
CA GLU A 219 -21.24 9.55 -0.19
C GLU A 219 -20.93 8.37 0.74
N GLN A 220 -20.37 7.29 0.21
CA GLN A 220 -20.11 6.03 0.90
C GLN A 220 -18.62 5.79 1.15
N VAL A 221 -17.82 6.84 1.07
CA VAL A 221 -16.36 6.79 1.24
C VAL A 221 -15.92 6.28 2.62
N GLU A 222 -16.73 6.46 3.66
CA GLU A 222 -16.46 5.91 4.99
C GLU A 222 -16.62 4.38 5.04
N LEU A 223 -17.49 3.82 4.20
CA LEU A 223 -17.73 2.38 4.11
C LEU A 223 -16.67 1.67 3.27
N ALA A 224 -16.34 2.23 2.10
CA ALA A 224 -15.49 1.55 1.12
C ALA A 224 -14.52 2.53 0.39
N PRO A 225 -13.62 3.22 1.11
CA PRO A 225 -12.78 4.27 0.53
C PRO A 225 -11.94 3.79 -0.66
N ARG A 226 -11.43 2.55 -0.59
CA ARG A 226 -10.63 1.93 -1.65
C ARG A 226 -11.40 1.68 -2.94
N ILE A 227 -12.67 1.29 -2.83
CA ILE A 227 -13.52 1.12 -4.00
C ILE A 227 -13.81 2.48 -4.63
N VAL A 228 -14.04 3.51 -3.82
CA VAL A 228 -14.24 4.88 -4.31
C VAL A 228 -13.01 5.39 -5.07
N GLU A 229 -11.80 5.22 -4.52
CA GLU A 229 -10.53 5.58 -5.21
C GLU A 229 -10.30 4.75 -6.48
N LEU A 230 -10.57 3.44 -6.43
CA LEU A 230 -10.41 2.57 -7.60
C LEU A 230 -11.34 2.99 -8.74
N MET A 231 -12.59 3.36 -8.45
CA MET A 231 -13.51 3.86 -9.48
C MET A 231 -13.03 5.19 -10.05
N ALA A 232 -12.59 6.12 -9.22
CA ALA A 232 -11.98 7.37 -9.70
C ALA A 232 -10.80 7.08 -10.64
N HIS A 233 -9.93 6.17 -10.24
CA HIS A 233 -8.78 5.76 -11.03
C HIS A 233 -9.19 5.10 -12.36
N LEU A 234 -10.15 4.17 -12.35
CA LEU A 234 -10.57 3.43 -13.55
C LEU A 234 -11.23 4.34 -14.59
N PHE A 235 -12.08 5.26 -14.14
CA PHE A 235 -12.85 6.13 -15.02
C PHE A 235 -12.13 7.43 -15.37
N GLY A 236 -11.34 7.96 -14.44
CA GLY A 236 -10.73 9.28 -14.52
C GLY A 236 -9.33 9.31 -15.12
N THR A 237 -8.52 8.27 -14.95
CA THR A 237 -7.10 8.31 -15.36
C THR A 237 -6.95 8.40 -16.88
N GLN A 238 -6.30 9.46 -17.37
CA GLN A 238 -6.01 9.66 -18.79
C GLN A 238 -4.58 9.27 -19.17
N ALA A 239 -3.64 9.51 -18.25
CA ALA A 239 -2.22 9.22 -18.44
C ALA A 239 -1.58 8.90 -17.10
N SER A 240 -0.47 8.16 -17.14
CA SER A 240 0.29 7.75 -15.97
C SER A 240 1.77 7.61 -16.30
N THR A 241 2.64 7.80 -15.31
CA THR A 241 4.03 7.33 -15.39
C THR A 241 4.08 5.81 -15.24
N GLY A 242 5.27 5.21 -15.39
CA GLY A 242 5.56 3.92 -14.78
C GLY A 242 5.43 3.96 -13.25
N ALA A 243 5.24 2.80 -12.64
CA ALA A 243 5.29 2.63 -11.18
C ALA A 243 6.74 2.38 -10.74
N ALA A 244 7.13 3.00 -9.62
CA ALA A 244 8.43 2.74 -9.01
C ALA A 244 8.35 2.84 -7.48
N GLN A 245 9.33 2.30 -6.79
CA GLN A 245 9.38 2.33 -5.32
C GLN A 245 9.37 3.77 -4.80
N ASN A 246 8.76 4.01 -3.64
CA ASN A 246 8.69 5.33 -3.03
C ASN A 246 10.11 5.90 -2.82
N GLU A 247 11.04 5.05 -2.37
CA GLU A 247 12.41 5.44 -2.05
C GLU A 247 13.15 5.84 -3.32
N PHE A 248 12.91 5.13 -4.42
CA PHE A 248 13.48 5.51 -5.71
C PHE A 248 12.95 6.87 -6.19
N TRP A 249 11.65 7.15 -5.99
CA TRP A 249 11.08 8.46 -6.29
C TRP A 249 11.65 9.58 -5.40
N GLY A 250 11.63 9.37 -4.09
CA GLY A 250 11.95 10.41 -3.09
C GLY A 250 13.45 10.64 -2.90
N HIS A 251 14.27 9.59 -2.97
CA HIS A 251 15.71 9.68 -2.70
C HIS A 251 16.55 9.85 -3.96
N LEU A 252 16.01 9.55 -5.15
CA LEU A 252 16.80 9.60 -6.40
C LEU A 252 16.13 10.41 -7.49
N ILE A 253 14.93 10.03 -7.92
CA ILE A 253 14.30 10.62 -9.10
C ILE A 253 14.01 12.12 -8.91
N LEU A 254 13.31 12.50 -7.85
CA LEU A 254 12.92 13.90 -7.62
C LEU A 254 14.11 14.78 -7.21
N PRO A 255 15.05 14.33 -6.35
CA PRO A 255 16.28 15.08 -6.10
C PRO A 255 17.08 15.38 -7.37
N MET A 256 17.22 14.42 -8.29
CA MET A 256 17.86 14.68 -9.60
C MET A 256 17.17 15.79 -10.39
N LEU A 257 15.84 15.88 -10.34
CA LEU A 257 15.09 16.99 -10.95
C LEU A 257 15.42 18.34 -10.28
N PHE A 258 15.56 18.38 -8.95
CA PHE A 258 15.90 19.59 -8.21
C PHE A 258 17.36 20.01 -8.42
N ILE A 259 18.28 19.06 -8.59
CA ILE A 259 19.69 19.33 -8.94
C ILE A 259 19.81 19.82 -10.38
N GLY A 260 19.15 19.16 -11.32
CA GLY A 260 19.25 19.45 -12.76
C GLY A 260 20.59 19.00 -13.35
N ALA A 261 21.09 19.75 -14.34
CA ALA A 261 22.32 19.44 -15.07
C ALA A 261 23.43 20.47 -14.77
N PRO A 262 24.10 20.40 -13.60
CA PRO A 262 25.12 21.37 -13.22
C PRO A 262 26.34 21.30 -14.15
N THR A 263 27.01 22.44 -14.33
CA THR A 263 28.23 22.53 -15.14
C THR A 263 29.50 22.15 -14.37
N SER A 264 29.45 22.19 -13.04
CA SER A 264 30.56 21.86 -12.13
C SER A 264 30.05 21.19 -10.86
N PHE A 265 30.93 20.46 -10.17
CA PHE A 265 30.60 19.74 -8.94
C PHE A 265 31.33 20.36 -7.74
N PRO A 266 30.75 20.29 -6.54
CA PRO A 266 31.41 20.76 -5.32
C PRO A 266 32.64 19.88 -4.98
N PRO A 267 33.55 20.38 -4.12
CA PRO A 267 34.60 19.54 -3.53
C PRO A 267 33.98 18.35 -2.81
N VAL A 268 34.64 17.19 -2.95
CA VAL A 268 34.30 15.96 -2.21
C VAL A 268 35.36 15.69 -1.17
N ASP A 269 34.95 15.14 -0.04
CA ASP A 269 35.78 14.73 1.07
C ASP A 269 36.21 13.26 0.98
N ASP A 270 36.96 12.81 1.98
CA ASP A 270 37.51 11.47 2.03
C ASP A 270 36.43 10.39 2.23
N GLU A 271 35.29 10.72 2.86
CA GLU A 271 34.20 9.78 3.11
C GLU A 271 33.46 9.46 1.80
N GLU A 272 33.17 10.47 0.99
CA GLU A 272 32.49 10.31 -0.31
C GLU A 272 33.39 9.60 -1.33
N ILE A 273 34.69 9.91 -1.32
CA ILE A 273 35.70 9.19 -2.10
C ILE A 273 35.76 7.73 -1.67
N GLN A 274 35.75 7.45 -0.37
CA GLN A 274 35.76 6.10 0.16
C GLN A 274 34.50 5.34 -0.25
N ALA A 275 33.32 5.93 -0.11
CA ALA A 275 32.04 5.36 -0.52
C ALA A 275 32.03 4.98 -2.02
N PHE A 276 32.52 5.90 -2.87
CA PHE A 276 32.68 5.64 -4.31
C PHE A 276 33.58 4.43 -4.59
N THR A 277 34.74 4.35 -3.93
CA THR A 277 35.67 3.21 -4.12
C THR A 277 35.15 1.90 -3.54
N GLN A 278 34.21 1.95 -2.59
CA GLN A 278 33.52 0.79 -2.04
C GLN A 278 32.35 0.31 -2.92
N GLY A 279 32.02 1.05 -3.99
CA GLY A 279 31.01 0.64 -4.97
C GLY A 279 29.63 1.24 -4.75
N VAL A 280 29.49 2.31 -3.95
CA VAL A 280 28.25 3.09 -3.91
C VAL A 280 27.96 3.67 -5.30
N ALA A 281 26.68 3.66 -5.69
CA ALA A 281 26.30 4.04 -7.04
C ALA A 281 26.62 5.54 -7.28
N PRO A 282 27.24 5.92 -8.43
CA PRO A 282 27.56 7.32 -8.70
C PRO A 282 26.33 8.24 -8.72
N MET A 283 25.16 7.69 -9.05
CA MET A 283 23.90 8.43 -9.02
C MET A 283 23.43 8.75 -7.59
N GLU A 284 23.66 7.85 -6.63
CA GLU A 284 23.34 8.09 -5.22
C GLU A 284 24.24 9.17 -4.64
N LEU A 285 25.55 9.06 -4.88
CA LEU A 285 26.53 10.08 -4.50
C LEU A 285 26.28 11.41 -5.19
N PHE A 286 25.82 11.40 -6.45
CA PHE A 286 25.44 12.63 -7.15
C PHE A 286 24.32 13.36 -6.42
N VAL A 287 23.30 12.64 -5.96
CA VAL A 287 22.19 13.24 -5.22
C VAL A 287 22.60 13.74 -3.84
N ASP A 288 23.49 13.01 -3.17
CA ASP A 288 23.95 13.35 -1.82
C ASP A 288 24.89 14.56 -1.80
N VAL A 289 25.84 14.60 -2.75
CA VAL A 289 26.90 15.61 -2.77
C VAL A 289 26.48 16.88 -3.51
N VAL A 290 25.72 16.76 -4.60
CA VAL A 290 25.47 17.92 -5.48
C VAL A 290 24.29 18.74 -4.96
N PRO A 291 24.48 20.06 -4.69
CA PRO A 291 23.40 20.90 -4.17
C PRO A 291 22.22 21.02 -5.13
N HIS A 292 21.02 21.07 -4.56
CA HIS A 292 19.82 21.39 -5.33
C HIS A 292 19.91 22.79 -5.95
N SER A 293 19.56 22.91 -7.23
CA SER A 293 19.48 24.20 -7.93
C SER A 293 18.27 25.03 -7.52
N VAL A 294 17.26 24.39 -6.93
CA VAL A 294 16.04 24.99 -6.38
C VAL A 294 15.71 24.31 -5.06
N GLN A 295 15.30 25.10 -4.06
CA GLN A 295 14.97 24.58 -2.74
C GLN A 295 13.85 23.53 -2.82
N ALA A 296 14.18 22.31 -2.39
CA ALA A 296 13.20 21.27 -2.12
C ALA A 296 12.59 21.49 -0.73
N PRO A 297 11.38 20.99 -0.45
CA PRO A 297 10.78 21.06 0.87
C PRO A 297 11.63 20.30 1.90
N ASP A 298 11.74 20.84 3.11
CA ASP A 298 12.45 20.17 4.22
C ASP A 298 11.66 18.95 4.75
N GLU A 299 10.33 19.03 4.75
CA GLU A 299 9.42 17.94 5.10
C GLU A 299 8.28 17.86 4.08
N GLY A 300 7.87 16.64 3.69
CA GLY A 300 6.76 16.51 2.75
C GLY A 300 6.68 15.16 2.06
N LEU A 301 5.67 15.02 1.20
CA LEU A 301 5.48 13.82 0.41
C LEU A 301 6.64 13.70 -0.62
N LEU A 302 7.36 12.58 -0.54
CA LEU A 302 8.53 12.26 -1.38
C LEU A 302 9.66 13.33 -1.35
N GLY A 303 9.74 14.15 -0.30
CA GLY A 303 10.71 15.26 -0.23
C GLY A 303 10.55 16.28 -1.37
N ALA A 304 9.37 16.31 -2.00
CA ALA A 304 9.14 17.09 -3.22
C ALA A 304 7.83 17.87 -3.19
N PHE A 305 6.92 17.58 -2.26
CA PHE A 305 5.65 18.28 -2.09
C PHE A 305 5.41 18.63 -0.63
N ASP A 306 5.22 19.91 -0.34
CA ASP A 306 4.80 20.38 0.96
C ASP A 306 3.43 19.81 1.34
N ARG A 307 3.11 19.73 2.64
CA ARG A 307 1.80 19.23 3.10
C ARG A 307 0.64 20.03 2.50
N THR A 308 0.83 21.33 2.24
CA THR A 308 -0.17 22.21 1.61
C THR A 308 -0.33 21.98 0.11
N GLU A 309 0.62 21.29 -0.53
CA GLU A 309 0.59 20.92 -1.94
C GLU A 309 -0.12 19.57 -2.15
N VAL A 310 -0.56 18.91 -1.08
CA VAL A 310 -1.19 17.58 -1.12
C VAL A 310 -2.60 17.67 -0.55
N SER A 311 -3.58 17.14 -1.28
CA SER A 311 -4.98 17.12 -0.86
C SER A 311 -5.68 15.84 -1.31
N PRO A 312 -6.82 15.48 -0.69
CA PRO A 312 -7.69 14.46 -1.26
C PRO A 312 -8.21 14.90 -2.63
N ILE A 313 -8.45 13.95 -3.53
CA ILE A 313 -9.03 14.25 -4.85
C ILE A 313 -10.47 14.80 -4.77
N ASN A 314 -11.19 14.49 -3.68
CA ASN A 314 -12.51 15.02 -3.37
C ASN A 314 -12.62 15.24 -1.86
N SER A 315 -13.20 16.36 -1.43
CA SER A 315 -13.31 16.71 0.00
C SER A 315 -14.08 15.69 0.84
N SER A 316 -14.94 14.87 0.22
CA SER A 316 -15.63 13.78 0.94
C SER A 316 -14.67 12.80 1.59
N PHE A 317 -13.48 12.59 1.02
CA PHE A 317 -12.45 11.71 1.57
C PHE A 317 -11.89 12.20 2.90
N GLU A 318 -12.08 13.45 3.30
CA GLU A 318 -11.73 13.93 4.65
C GLU A 318 -12.52 13.19 5.74
N ARG A 319 -13.69 12.63 5.41
CA ARG A 319 -14.48 11.80 6.31
C ARG A 319 -13.92 10.38 6.44
N ALA A 320 -13.11 9.93 5.49
CA ALA A 320 -12.54 8.59 5.51
C ALA A 320 -11.53 8.47 6.65
N ARG A 321 -11.70 7.44 7.49
CA ARG A 321 -10.76 7.13 8.59
C ARG A 321 -9.56 6.31 8.13
N ALA A 322 -9.56 5.84 6.89
CA ALA A 322 -8.48 5.08 6.29
C ALA A 322 -7.46 6.02 5.60
N PRO A 323 -6.17 5.63 5.52
CA PRO A 323 -5.18 6.37 4.73
C PRO A 323 -5.67 6.58 3.29
N LEU A 324 -5.27 7.64 2.59
CA LEU A 324 -5.62 7.80 1.17
C LEU A 324 -4.50 7.24 0.30
N HIS A 325 -4.87 6.46 -0.72
CA HIS A 325 -3.93 5.93 -1.71
C HIS A 325 -3.93 6.76 -2.98
N LEU A 326 -4.87 7.69 -3.15
CA LEU A 326 -4.92 8.62 -4.27
C LEU A 326 -4.94 10.06 -3.75
N LEU A 327 -3.84 10.77 -3.99
CA LEU A 327 -3.61 12.12 -3.50
C LEU A 327 -3.54 13.10 -4.68
N LYS A 328 -4.31 14.17 -4.64
CA LYS A 328 -4.21 15.28 -5.60
C LYS A 328 -3.02 16.15 -5.22
N LEU A 329 -2.22 16.51 -6.21
CA LEU A 329 -1.00 17.31 -6.04
C LEU A 329 -1.15 18.69 -6.68
N ASN A 330 -0.65 19.70 -5.99
CA ASN A 330 -0.30 20.98 -6.59
C ASN A 330 1.12 20.88 -7.16
N VAL A 331 1.23 21.01 -8.49
CA VAL A 331 2.50 20.81 -9.22
C VAL A 331 3.09 22.12 -9.75
N GLU A 332 2.55 23.28 -9.35
CA GLU A 332 3.02 24.58 -9.88
C GLU A 332 4.52 24.82 -9.66
N ARG A 333 5.06 24.36 -8.52
CA ARG A 333 6.49 24.46 -8.22
C ARG A 333 7.36 23.53 -9.09
N LEU A 334 6.84 22.37 -9.49
CA LEU A 334 7.57 21.42 -10.33
C LEU A 334 7.55 21.83 -11.81
N LYS A 335 6.50 22.49 -12.30
CA LYS A 335 6.38 22.92 -13.71
C LYS A 335 7.63 23.60 -14.29
N PRO A 336 8.22 24.64 -13.65
CA PRO A 336 9.41 25.29 -14.20
C PRO A 336 10.64 24.37 -14.23
N LEU A 337 10.76 23.44 -13.28
CA LEU A 337 11.85 22.44 -13.25
C LEU A 337 11.69 21.44 -14.39
N LEU A 338 10.48 20.88 -14.53
CA LEU A 338 10.15 19.92 -15.57
C LEU A 338 10.27 20.55 -16.98
N ALA A 339 9.94 21.84 -17.12
CA ALA A 339 10.13 22.55 -18.39
C ALA A 339 11.60 22.61 -18.82
N LYS A 340 12.51 22.82 -17.86
CA LYS A 340 13.96 22.87 -18.08
C LYS A 340 14.62 21.49 -18.15
N PHE A 341 13.99 20.47 -17.58
CA PHE A 341 14.53 19.10 -17.56
C PHE A 341 14.79 18.56 -18.96
N ASP A 342 16.00 18.04 -19.17
CA ASP A 342 16.40 17.29 -20.36
C ASP A 342 17.09 15.99 -19.92
N ALA A 343 16.57 14.86 -20.39
CA ALA A 343 17.05 13.55 -19.99
C ALA A 343 18.50 13.29 -20.42
N ASN A 344 18.91 13.78 -21.60
CA ASN A 344 20.27 13.58 -22.08
C ASN A 344 21.27 14.41 -21.28
N GLN A 345 20.91 15.65 -20.94
CA GLN A 345 21.75 16.51 -20.10
C GLN A 345 21.88 15.97 -18.68
N MET A 346 20.81 15.39 -18.11
CA MET A 346 20.88 14.73 -16.81
C MET A 346 21.81 13.52 -16.85
N VAL A 347 21.65 12.63 -17.83
CA VAL A 347 22.52 11.46 -18.00
C VAL A 347 23.98 11.88 -18.21
N ASP A 348 24.23 12.93 -19.00
CA ASP A 348 25.56 13.50 -19.17
C ASP A 348 26.12 14.07 -17.86
N ALA A 349 25.32 14.80 -17.08
CA ALA A 349 25.75 15.35 -15.80
C ALA A 349 26.18 14.28 -14.81
N VAL A 350 25.41 13.18 -14.67
CA VAL A 350 25.81 12.05 -13.81
C VAL A 350 27.09 11.39 -14.33
N ARG A 351 27.24 11.22 -15.64
CA ARG A 351 28.48 10.65 -16.23
C ARG A 351 29.70 11.55 -16.00
N ARG A 352 29.53 12.87 -16.10
CA ARG A 352 30.59 13.84 -15.79
C ARG A 352 30.93 13.79 -14.29
N PHE A 353 29.94 13.61 -13.42
CA PHE A 353 30.17 13.42 -11.98
C PHE A 353 30.92 12.13 -11.68
N THR A 354 30.56 11.02 -12.32
CA THR A 354 31.33 9.76 -12.20
C THR A 354 32.79 9.97 -12.55
N LYS A 355 33.09 10.61 -13.69
CA LYS A 355 34.47 10.93 -14.08
C LYS A 355 35.19 11.83 -13.06
N TYR A 356 34.50 12.81 -12.51
CA TYR A 356 35.02 13.65 -11.45
C TYR A 356 35.40 12.83 -10.20
N MET A 357 34.58 11.87 -9.79
CA MET A 357 34.90 10.96 -8.67
C MET A 357 36.07 10.02 -8.99
N GLU A 358 36.19 9.55 -10.23
CA GLU A 358 37.33 8.74 -10.67
C GLU A 358 38.65 9.52 -10.61
N GLU A 359 38.63 10.79 -11.04
CA GLU A 359 39.77 11.69 -10.95
C GLU A 359 40.17 11.98 -9.49
N LYS A 360 39.19 12.16 -8.59
CA LYS A 360 39.44 12.45 -7.17
C LYS A 360 39.93 11.24 -6.37
N SER A 361 39.37 10.06 -6.64
CA SER A 361 39.74 8.82 -5.96
C SER A 361 41.02 8.17 -6.52
N GLY A 362 41.42 8.54 -7.73
CA GLY A 362 42.51 7.90 -8.47
C GLY A 362 42.18 6.46 -8.92
N LYS A 363 40.93 6.02 -8.80
CA LYS A 363 40.45 4.68 -9.15
C LYS A 363 39.09 4.76 -9.85
N GLY A 364 38.82 3.83 -10.77
CA GLY A 364 37.49 3.66 -11.34
C GLY A 364 36.50 3.11 -10.31
N ALA A 365 35.21 3.42 -10.47
CA ALA A 365 34.17 2.70 -9.73
C ALA A 365 34.18 1.20 -10.14
N PRO A 366 33.88 0.27 -9.22
CA PRO A 366 33.59 -1.11 -9.57
C PRO A 366 32.48 -1.17 -10.64
N PRO A 367 32.61 -1.99 -11.70
CA PRO A 367 31.56 -2.12 -12.70
C PRO A 367 30.27 -2.65 -12.07
N ASN A 368 29.19 -1.89 -12.17
CA ASN A 368 27.86 -2.32 -11.76
C ASN A 368 26.84 -2.00 -12.86
N PRO A 369 26.39 -3.01 -13.64
CA PRO A 369 25.40 -2.84 -14.70
C PRO A 369 24.08 -2.21 -14.22
N GLN A 370 23.71 -2.41 -12.95
CA GLN A 370 22.47 -1.84 -12.38
C GLN A 370 22.51 -0.32 -12.33
N ASN A 371 23.68 0.30 -12.22
CA ASN A 371 23.78 1.77 -12.14
C ASN A 371 23.28 2.46 -13.41
N GLU A 372 23.64 1.92 -14.58
CA GLU A 372 23.17 2.48 -15.86
C GLU A 372 21.68 2.20 -16.08
N GLU A 373 21.19 1.02 -15.66
CA GLU A 373 19.77 0.68 -15.73
C GLU A 373 18.91 1.58 -14.84
N MET A 374 19.36 1.85 -13.60
CA MET A 374 18.68 2.76 -12.67
C MET A 374 18.66 4.20 -13.19
N LEU A 375 19.80 4.70 -13.69
CA LEU A 375 19.85 6.04 -14.28
C LEU A 375 18.92 6.17 -15.50
N LYS A 376 18.88 5.13 -16.35
CA LYS A 376 17.95 5.06 -17.46
C LYS A 376 16.50 5.04 -16.98
N ALA A 377 16.16 4.20 -16.00
CA ALA A 377 14.82 4.11 -15.45
C ALA A 377 14.36 5.46 -14.86
N ALA A 378 15.21 6.14 -14.09
CA ALA A 378 14.92 7.45 -13.53
C ALA A 378 14.70 8.51 -14.63
N SER A 379 15.54 8.51 -15.68
CA SER A 379 15.40 9.44 -16.81
C SER A 379 14.08 9.24 -17.58
N VAL A 380 13.64 7.99 -17.73
CA VAL A 380 12.34 7.66 -18.35
C VAL A 380 11.20 8.15 -17.46
N LEU A 381 11.24 7.86 -16.16
CA LEU A 381 10.20 8.28 -15.22
C LEU A 381 10.09 9.82 -15.11
N LEU A 382 11.20 10.56 -15.13
CA LEU A 382 11.17 12.04 -15.18
C LEU A 382 10.64 12.56 -16.51
N THR A 383 10.95 11.89 -17.62
CA THR A 383 10.42 12.26 -18.94
C THR A 383 8.91 12.03 -18.99
N ASP A 384 8.42 10.91 -18.46
CA ASP A 384 7.00 10.62 -18.33
C ASP A 384 6.32 11.63 -17.40
N LEU A 385 6.93 11.96 -16.26
CA LEU A 385 6.42 12.97 -15.32
C LEU A 385 6.35 14.35 -15.98
N LYS A 386 7.39 14.75 -16.72
CA LYS A 386 7.41 16.00 -17.49
C LYS A 386 6.25 16.06 -18.47
N LYS A 387 6.06 15.00 -19.27
CA LYS A 387 4.96 14.90 -20.23
C LYS A 387 3.61 15.00 -19.51
N LEU A 388 3.44 14.23 -18.45
CA LEU A 388 2.21 14.17 -17.67
C LEU A 388 1.84 15.54 -17.07
N VAL A 389 2.80 16.25 -16.47
CA VAL A 389 2.55 17.54 -15.81
C VAL A 389 2.41 18.71 -16.80
N LEU A 390 3.19 18.71 -17.90
CA LEU A 390 3.21 19.85 -18.83
C LEU A 390 2.18 19.73 -19.97
N GLU A 391 1.85 18.51 -20.39
CA GLU A 391 0.93 18.26 -21.51
C GLU A 391 -0.43 17.70 -21.05
N GLY A 392 -0.50 17.16 -19.84
CA GLY A 392 -1.71 16.58 -19.27
C GLY A 392 -2.83 17.61 -19.08
N LYS A 393 -4.06 17.20 -19.40
CA LYS A 393 -5.26 18.04 -19.25
C LYS A 393 -6.14 17.50 -18.12
N GLY A 394 -5.76 17.78 -16.89
CA GLY A 394 -6.51 17.35 -15.71
C GLY A 394 -5.79 17.60 -14.40
N ASP A 395 -6.30 16.98 -13.36
CA ASP A 395 -5.68 17.02 -12.03
C ASP A 395 -4.52 16.04 -11.96
N VAL A 396 -3.34 16.52 -11.55
CA VAL A 396 -2.19 15.64 -11.29
C VAL A 396 -2.37 15.00 -9.92
N CYS A 397 -2.25 13.69 -9.87
CA CYS A 397 -2.40 12.90 -8.65
C CYS A 397 -1.20 11.96 -8.45
N LEU A 398 -0.87 11.67 -7.19
CA LEU A 398 -0.02 10.55 -6.80
C LEU A 398 -0.89 9.38 -6.38
N ARG A 399 -0.68 8.23 -6.98
CA ARG A 399 -1.24 6.97 -6.51
C ARG A 399 -0.17 6.19 -5.74
N GLN A 400 -0.50 5.79 -4.53
CA GLN A 400 0.25 4.85 -3.71
C GLN A 400 -0.26 3.44 -3.99
N MET A 401 0.66 2.52 -4.22
CA MET A 401 0.40 1.20 -4.75
C MET A 401 1.17 0.16 -3.96
N THR A 402 0.54 -0.97 -3.69
CA THR A 402 1.29 -2.17 -3.26
C THR A 402 2.06 -2.76 -4.44
N GLU A 403 2.96 -3.70 -4.19
CA GLU A 403 3.63 -4.43 -5.27
C GLU A 403 2.61 -5.18 -6.15
N GLY A 404 1.55 -5.75 -5.55
CA GLY A 404 0.46 -6.40 -6.29
C GLY A 404 -0.33 -5.45 -7.18
N ASP A 405 -0.59 -4.22 -6.70
CA ASP A 405 -1.21 -3.17 -7.52
C ASP A 405 -0.30 -2.80 -8.71
N ALA A 406 1.01 -2.69 -8.49
CA ALA A 406 1.97 -2.37 -9.54
C ALA A 406 2.05 -3.46 -10.61
N MET A 407 2.02 -4.73 -10.20
CA MET A 407 2.02 -5.88 -11.11
C MET A 407 0.72 -5.99 -11.92
N SER A 408 -0.43 -5.65 -11.31
CA SER A 408 -1.75 -5.71 -11.96
C SER A 408 -2.11 -4.44 -12.74
N GLU A 409 -1.26 -3.42 -12.74
CA GLU A 409 -1.54 -2.13 -13.39
C GLU A 409 -1.79 -2.27 -14.89
N ARG A 410 -1.13 -3.22 -15.56
CA ARG A 410 -1.39 -3.52 -16.97
C ARG A 410 -2.82 -4.01 -17.21
N ASP A 411 -3.33 -4.85 -16.31
CA ASP A 411 -4.69 -5.39 -16.39
C ASP A 411 -5.71 -4.30 -16.07
N LEU A 412 -5.44 -3.46 -15.06
CA LEU A 412 -6.24 -2.26 -14.77
C LEU A 412 -6.30 -1.33 -15.99
N ALA A 413 -5.16 -1.07 -16.63
CA ALA A 413 -5.09 -0.25 -17.83
C ALA A 413 -5.94 -0.82 -18.98
N ALA A 414 -6.00 -2.15 -19.14
CA ALA A 414 -6.88 -2.77 -20.13
C ALA A 414 -8.37 -2.50 -19.84
N VAL A 415 -8.79 -2.55 -18.58
CA VAL A 415 -10.16 -2.19 -18.16
C VAL A 415 -10.42 -0.70 -18.39
N ARG A 416 -9.47 0.19 -18.03
CA ARG A 416 -9.59 1.64 -18.27
C ARG A 416 -9.75 1.95 -19.75
N ASN A 417 -8.92 1.36 -20.59
CA ASN A 417 -9.00 1.52 -22.04
C ASN A 417 -10.34 1.05 -22.59
N ALA A 418 -10.88 -0.06 -22.08
CA ALA A 418 -12.22 -0.53 -22.44
C ALA A 418 -13.31 0.46 -21.97
N LEU A 419 -13.24 0.99 -20.75
CA LEU A 419 -14.18 1.98 -20.23
C LEU A 419 -14.19 3.28 -21.06
N GLN A 420 -13.03 3.69 -21.57
CA GLN A 420 -12.86 4.93 -22.33
C GLN A 420 -13.05 4.76 -23.85
N GLY A 421 -12.94 3.53 -24.35
CA GLY A 421 -13.07 3.20 -25.77
C GLY A 421 -14.51 3.34 -26.31
N PRO A 422 -14.67 3.51 -27.64
CA PRO A 422 -15.98 3.66 -28.26
C PRO A 422 -16.85 2.42 -28.02
N ARG A 423 -18.11 2.64 -27.64
CA ARG A 423 -19.12 1.57 -27.59
C ARG A 423 -19.65 1.36 -29.00
N ILE A 424 -19.31 0.23 -29.63
CA ILE A 424 -19.96 -0.19 -30.87
C ILE A 424 -21.31 -0.78 -30.47
N ILE A 425 -22.38 0.01 -30.61
CA ILE A 425 -23.74 -0.48 -30.50
C ILE A 425 -24.11 -1.01 -31.89
N LEU A 426 -24.11 -2.34 -32.06
CA LEU A 426 -24.73 -2.97 -33.22
C LEU A 426 -26.24 -2.88 -32.99
N SER A 427 -26.88 -1.90 -33.63
CA SER A 427 -28.33 -1.71 -33.64
C SER A 427 -29.03 -2.73 -34.54
#